data_AF-A0A9E3Q4C8-F1
#
_entry.id   AF-A0A9E3Q4C8-F1
#
_cell.length_a   1.000
_cell.length_b   1.000
_cell.length_c   1.000
_cell.angle_alpha   90.00
_cell.angle_beta   90.00
_cell.angle_gamma   90.00
#
_symmetry.space_group_name_H-M   'P 1'
#
loop_
_entity.id
_entity.type
_entity.pdbx_description
1 polymer ?
#
loop_
_entity_poly.entity_id
_entity_poly.type
_entity_poly.pdbx_seq_one_letter_code
_entity_poly.pdbx_strand_id
1 'polypeptide(L)'
;MDFTFNCPNCQQELEVDISAAGTQVECPACNRKMNVPVPEVSQLHVAPHGAGTGAPDPNREEKHFVVPIHDGPAEVLIQKSAPTLEVAASEPEKKLRVKTFRRIDTMTVNKDHFDEVVSEFLQKVGQDYIISVTPITYTYKDLSSGAFVTDYGAMVVFRG
;
A
#
# COMPACT_ATOMS: atom_id res chain seq x y z
N MET A 1 22.17 11.35 -3.18
CA MET A 1 22.41 12.01 -4.49
C MET A 1 21.25 11.55 -5.34
N ASP A 2 20.45 12.50 -5.75
CA ASP A 2 19.21 12.32 -6.51
C ASP A 2 19.51 12.21 -8.00
N PHE A 3 18.67 11.47 -8.71
CA PHE A 3 18.63 11.49 -10.16
C PHE A 3 17.18 11.42 -10.65
N THR A 4 16.94 12.07 -11.77
CA THR A 4 15.62 12.20 -12.36
C THR A 4 15.46 11.24 -13.54
N PHE A 5 14.32 10.58 -13.62
CA PHE A 5 13.99 9.68 -14.73
C PHE A 5 12.47 9.67 -15.00
N ASN A 6 12.08 9.21 -16.19
CA ASN A 6 10.68 9.21 -16.61
C ASN A 6 10.02 7.85 -16.42
N CYS A 7 8.80 7.85 -15.89
CA CYS A 7 7.98 6.65 -15.78
C CYS A 7 7.72 6.04 -17.16
N PRO A 8 7.94 4.72 -17.38
CA PRO A 8 7.67 4.08 -18.66
C PRO A 8 6.17 3.96 -18.98
N ASN A 9 5.31 4.26 -18.02
CA ASN A 9 3.87 4.02 -18.12
C ASN A 9 3.05 5.30 -18.32
N CYS A 10 3.37 6.38 -17.61
CA CYS A 10 2.67 7.66 -17.73
C CYS A 10 3.58 8.81 -18.17
N GLN A 11 4.86 8.52 -18.45
CA GLN A 11 5.87 9.52 -18.82
C GLN A 11 6.13 10.61 -17.77
N GLN A 12 5.64 10.44 -16.54
CA GLN A 12 5.86 11.38 -15.43
C GLN A 12 7.35 11.42 -15.06
N GLU A 13 7.89 12.63 -14.93
CA GLU A 13 9.23 12.88 -14.40
C GLU A 13 9.26 12.64 -12.88
N LEU A 14 10.22 11.81 -12.44
CA LEU A 14 10.36 11.34 -11.06
C LEU A 14 11.81 11.50 -10.61
N GLU A 15 12.00 12.08 -9.43
CA GLU A 15 13.29 12.24 -8.79
C GLU A 15 13.43 11.21 -7.66
N VAL A 16 14.48 10.41 -7.69
CA VAL A 16 14.75 9.37 -6.69
C VAL A 16 16.21 9.36 -6.30
N ASP A 17 16.51 8.96 -5.06
CA ASP A 17 17.89 8.78 -4.61
C ASP A 17 18.53 7.55 -5.28
N ILE A 18 19.83 7.63 -5.58
CA ILE A 18 20.61 6.52 -6.14
C ILE A 18 20.49 5.24 -5.30
N SER A 19 20.25 5.34 -3.99
CA SER A 19 20.06 4.18 -3.12
C SER A 19 18.82 3.35 -3.48
N ALA A 20 17.85 3.93 -4.18
CA ALA A 20 16.66 3.25 -4.67
C ALA A 20 16.83 2.65 -6.08
N ALA A 21 17.99 2.86 -6.72
CA ALA A 21 18.31 2.30 -8.03
C ALA A 21 18.19 0.77 -8.05
N GLY A 22 17.54 0.22 -9.07
CA GLY A 22 17.34 -1.22 -9.22
C GLY A 22 16.23 -1.82 -8.33
N THR A 23 15.54 -1.01 -7.52
CA THR A 23 14.40 -1.47 -6.71
C THR A 23 13.07 -1.32 -7.45
N GLN A 24 12.07 -2.13 -7.06
CA GLN A 24 10.71 -2.01 -7.56
C GLN A 24 9.94 -0.99 -6.71
N VAL A 25 9.49 0.08 -7.35
CA VAL A 25 8.72 1.18 -6.72
C VAL A 25 7.38 1.37 -7.42
N GLU A 26 6.43 2.00 -6.74
CA GLU A 26 5.13 2.36 -7.31
C GLU A 26 5.14 3.83 -7.75
N CYS A 27 4.72 4.08 -8.99
CA CYS A 27 4.64 5.44 -9.52
C CYS A 27 3.50 6.23 -8.84
N PRO A 28 3.75 7.39 -8.21
CA PRO A 28 2.70 8.19 -7.56
C PRO A 28 1.66 8.78 -8.53
N ALA A 29 1.99 8.91 -9.82
CA ALA A 29 1.09 9.48 -10.82
C ALA A 29 0.14 8.45 -11.45
N CYS A 30 0.56 7.18 -11.55
CA CYS A 30 -0.23 6.14 -12.23
C CYS A 30 -0.45 4.86 -11.43
N ASN A 31 0.11 4.77 -10.20
CA ASN A 31 0.02 3.65 -9.28
C ASN A 31 0.46 2.29 -9.88
N ARG A 32 1.30 2.30 -10.93
CA ARG A 32 1.88 1.08 -11.50
C ARG A 32 3.28 0.85 -10.94
N LYS A 33 3.58 -0.42 -10.71
CA LYS A 33 4.90 -0.90 -10.30
C LYS A 33 5.89 -0.76 -11.45
N MET A 34 7.06 -0.23 -11.15
CA MET A 34 8.14 -0.01 -12.11
C MET A 34 9.49 -0.20 -11.41
N ASN A 35 10.50 -0.59 -12.18
CA ASN A 35 11.86 -0.69 -11.67
C ASN A 35 12.57 0.65 -11.90
N VAL A 36 13.23 1.13 -10.86
CA VAL A 36 14.07 2.33 -10.94
C VAL A 36 15.34 1.98 -11.73
N PRO A 37 15.66 2.68 -12.83
CA PRO A 37 16.86 2.42 -13.60
C PRO A 37 18.11 2.71 -12.76
N VAL A 38 19.15 1.89 -12.89
CA VAL A 38 20.42 2.14 -12.21
C VAL A 38 21.22 3.12 -13.06
N PRO A 39 21.51 4.34 -12.59
CA PRO A 39 22.45 5.20 -13.29
C PRO A 39 23.83 4.55 -13.23
N GLU A 40 24.43 4.25 -14.38
CA GLU A 40 25.82 3.80 -14.45
C GLU A 40 26.73 4.96 -14.01
N VAL A 41 27.11 4.96 -12.73
CA VAL A 41 28.26 5.72 -12.26
C VAL A 41 29.51 5.07 -12.85
N SER A 42 30.00 5.65 -13.95
CA SER A 42 31.24 5.30 -14.62
C SER A 42 32.42 5.20 -13.63
N GLN A 43 32.63 4.01 -13.09
CA GLN A 43 33.85 3.67 -12.37
C GLN A 43 34.90 3.26 -13.38
N LEU A 44 35.75 4.23 -13.71
CA LEU A 44 37.10 4.06 -14.25
C LEU A 44 37.73 2.78 -13.70
N HIS A 45 37.74 1.72 -14.50
CA HIS A 45 38.67 0.61 -14.31
C HIS A 45 39.81 0.76 -15.31
N VAL A 46 40.93 1.15 -14.71
CA VAL A 46 42.26 1.25 -15.26
C VAL A 46 42.65 -0.09 -15.87
N ALA A 47 43.11 -0.06 -17.12
CA ALA A 47 43.73 -1.21 -17.76
C ALA A 47 45.02 -1.59 -17.02
N PRO A 48 45.33 -2.90 -16.90
CA PRO A 48 46.71 -3.36 -16.87
C PRO A 48 47.04 -3.98 -18.24
N HIS A 49 47.95 -3.32 -18.96
CA HIS A 49 48.76 -3.98 -19.97
C HIS A 49 49.81 -4.85 -19.26
N GLY A 50 49.98 -6.09 -19.71
CA GLY A 50 51.04 -6.96 -19.25
C GLY A 50 51.08 -8.26 -20.05
N ALA A 51 51.84 -8.25 -21.14
CA ALA A 51 52.15 -9.41 -21.96
C ALA A 51 52.99 -10.46 -21.20
N GLY A 52 52.72 -11.74 -21.44
CA GLY A 52 53.53 -12.85 -20.95
C GLY A 52 53.20 -14.15 -21.68
N THR A 53 54.00 -14.45 -22.70
CA THR A 53 54.07 -15.73 -23.42
C THR A 53 54.44 -16.91 -22.51
N GLY A 54 53.67 -18.00 -22.57
CA GLY A 54 54.03 -19.31 -22.00
C GLY A 54 53.21 -20.43 -22.65
N ALA A 55 53.88 -21.43 -23.19
CA ALA A 55 53.33 -22.56 -23.95
C ALA A 55 52.44 -23.50 -23.11
N PRO A 56 51.56 -24.32 -23.72
CA PRO A 56 50.79 -25.35 -23.01
C PRO A 56 51.64 -26.61 -22.76
N ASP A 57 51.73 -27.03 -21.50
CA ASP A 57 52.24 -28.34 -21.06
C ASP A 57 51.09 -29.38 -21.09
N PRO A 58 51.24 -30.56 -21.73
CA PRO A 58 50.12 -31.45 -22.04
C PRO A 58 49.81 -32.48 -20.94
N ASN A 59 50.25 -32.31 -19.68
CA ASN A 59 50.03 -33.35 -18.66
C ASN A 59 49.66 -32.82 -17.27
N ARG A 60 48.45 -32.28 -17.13
CA ARG A 60 47.82 -32.06 -15.82
C ARG A 60 46.36 -32.49 -15.83
N GLU A 61 46.11 -33.70 -15.35
CA GLU A 61 44.79 -34.29 -15.22
C GLU A 61 44.15 -33.90 -13.88
N GLU A 62 43.33 -32.84 -13.88
CA GLU A 62 42.48 -32.45 -12.75
C GLU A 62 41.08 -33.08 -12.92
N LYS A 63 40.78 -34.07 -12.07
CA LYS A 63 39.49 -34.75 -12.01
C LYS A 63 38.41 -33.79 -11.51
N HIS A 64 37.62 -33.23 -12.43
CA HIS A 64 36.39 -32.50 -12.11
C HIS A 64 35.30 -33.49 -11.68
N PHE A 65 34.89 -33.42 -10.41
CA PHE A 65 33.65 -34.05 -9.95
C PHE A 65 32.46 -33.20 -10.35
N VAL A 66 31.62 -33.72 -11.24
CA VAL A 66 30.36 -33.10 -11.64
C VAL A 66 29.33 -33.38 -10.56
N VAL A 67 28.95 -32.36 -9.79
CA VAL A 67 27.76 -32.42 -8.95
C VAL A 67 26.57 -32.00 -9.81
N PRO A 68 25.52 -32.83 -9.96
CA PRO A 68 24.31 -32.44 -10.68
C PRO A 68 23.65 -31.25 -9.96
N ILE A 69 23.63 -30.10 -10.62
CA ILE A 69 22.90 -28.93 -10.17
C ILE A 69 21.46 -29.14 -10.68
N HIS A 70 20.51 -29.34 -9.78
CA HIS A 70 19.10 -29.46 -10.15
C HIS A 70 18.54 -28.04 -10.36
N ASP A 71 18.19 -27.71 -11.60
CA ASP A 71 17.43 -26.51 -11.99
C ASP A 71 15.97 -26.64 -11.54
N GLY A 72 15.74 -26.53 -10.22
CA GLY A 72 14.42 -26.34 -9.65
C GLY A 72 14.40 -25.00 -8.90
N PRO A 73 13.37 -24.15 -9.07
CA PRO A 73 13.27 -22.93 -8.29
C PRO A 73 13.19 -23.29 -6.80
N ALA A 74 14.06 -22.69 -5.99
CA ALA A 74 14.00 -22.80 -4.54
C ALA A 74 12.65 -22.24 -4.06
N GLU A 75 11.79 -23.08 -3.49
CA GLU A 75 10.59 -22.61 -2.80
C GLU A 75 11.02 -21.83 -1.56
N VAL A 76 10.87 -20.51 -1.65
CA VAL A 76 11.13 -19.58 -0.55
C VAL A 76 10.01 -19.71 0.47
N LEU A 77 10.17 -20.65 1.41
CA LEU A 77 9.36 -20.79 2.62
C LEU A 77 9.68 -19.67 3.63
N ILE A 78 9.46 -18.42 3.24
CA ILE A 78 9.45 -17.28 4.17
C ILE A 78 8.02 -16.78 4.22
N GLN A 79 7.26 -17.30 5.18
CA GLN A 79 6.08 -16.60 5.68
C GLN A 79 6.54 -15.24 6.20
N LYS A 80 6.33 -14.21 5.38
CA LYS A 80 6.51 -12.81 5.74
C LYS A 80 5.54 -12.52 6.88
N SER A 81 6.03 -12.63 8.11
CA SER A 81 5.34 -12.18 9.31
C SER A 81 4.92 -10.73 9.10
N ALA A 82 3.64 -10.46 9.34
CA ALA A 82 3.04 -9.15 9.13
C ALA A 82 3.84 -8.05 9.86
N PRO A 83 4.03 -6.88 9.23
CA PRO A 83 4.73 -5.77 9.86
C PRO A 83 4.00 -5.34 11.13
N THR A 84 4.77 -5.24 12.21
CA THR A 84 4.34 -4.87 13.55
C THR A 84 3.62 -3.51 13.54
N LEU A 85 2.52 -3.42 14.29
CA LEU A 85 1.57 -2.30 14.41
C LEU A 85 2.17 -0.95 14.87
N GLU A 86 3.48 -0.85 15.04
CA GLU A 86 4.14 0.26 15.74
C GLU A 86 4.64 1.39 14.82
N VAL A 87 4.61 1.23 13.49
CA VAL A 87 5.11 2.26 12.54
C VAL A 87 3.99 3.15 11.97
N ALA A 88 2.73 2.96 12.36
CA ALA A 88 1.61 3.79 11.90
C ALA A 88 1.41 5.11 12.70
N ALA A 89 2.30 5.41 13.66
CA ALA A 89 2.12 6.47 14.65
C ALA A 89 2.90 7.77 14.34
N SER A 90 2.80 8.29 13.12
CA SER A 90 3.41 9.58 12.78
C SER A 90 2.57 10.39 11.79
N GLU A 91 1.31 10.59 12.15
CA GLU A 91 0.51 11.79 11.88
C GLU A 91 -0.17 12.15 13.21
N PRO A 92 -0.69 13.38 13.45
CA PRO A 92 -1.55 13.59 14.62
C PRO A 92 -2.70 12.60 14.54
N GLU A 93 -2.58 11.46 15.23
CA GLU A 93 -3.33 10.25 14.91
C GLU A 93 -4.81 10.57 15.04
N LYS A 94 -5.48 10.74 13.90
CA LYS A 94 -6.93 10.90 13.87
C LYS A 94 -7.50 9.66 14.54
N LYS A 95 -8.12 9.87 15.70
CA LYS A 95 -8.54 8.76 16.56
C LYS A 95 -9.68 8.03 15.87
N LEU A 96 -9.78 6.73 16.13
CA LEU A 96 -10.93 5.96 15.70
C LEU A 96 -12.18 6.48 16.42
N ARG A 97 -13.22 6.82 15.66
CA ARG A 97 -14.48 7.34 16.17
C ARG A 97 -15.64 6.60 15.53
N VAL A 98 -16.76 6.57 16.26
CA VAL A 98 -18.00 5.95 15.81
C VAL A 98 -19.12 6.96 15.94
N LYS A 99 -19.95 7.10 14.91
CA LYS A 99 -21.17 7.91 14.92
C LYS A 99 -22.32 7.03 14.44
N THR A 100 -23.36 6.93 15.26
CA THR A 100 -24.60 6.26 14.89
C THR A 100 -25.64 7.31 14.53
N PHE A 101 -26.29 7.10 13.39
CA PHE A 101 -27.44 7.85 12.90
C PHE A 101 -28.65 6.95 12.99
N ARG A 102 -29.64 7.36 13.76
CA ARG A 102 -30.95 6.72 13.82
C ARG A 102 -31.91 7.58 13.02
N ARG A 103 -32.72 6.97 12.15
CA ARG A 103 -33.67 7.72 11.31
C ARG A 103 -34.60 8.60 12.12
N ILE A 104 -35.17 8.08 13.21
CA ILE A 104 -36.04 8.88 14.07
C ILE A 104 -35.38 10.18 14.58
N ASP A 105 -34.06 10.18 14.82
CA ASP A 105 -33.35 11.36 15.32
C ASP A 105 -33.17 12.44 14.22
N THR A 106 -33.37 12.08 12.96
CA THR A 106 -33.27 12.98 11.79
C THR A 106 -34.64 13.36 11.23
N MET A 107 -35.73 12.89 11.83
CA MET A 107 -37.08 13.28 11.40
C MET A 107 -37.43 14.66 11.95
N THR A 108 -37.86 15.56 11.08
CA THR A 108 -38.54 16.80 11.45
C THR A 108 -40.01 16.74 11.04
N VAL A 109 -40.81 17.77 11.35
CA VAL A 109 -42.27 17.78 11.13
C VAL A 109 -42.64 17.26 9.72
N ASN A 110 -43.11 16.00 9.67
CA ASN A 110 -43.46 15.25 8.46
C ASN A 110 -42.38 15.19 7.37
N LYS A 111 -41.09 15.35 7.71
CA LYS A 111 -39.97 15.25 6.76
C LYS A 111 -38.86 14.38 7.31
N ASP A 112 -38.33 13.53 6.42
CA ASP A 112 -37.23 12.63 6.70
C ASP A 112 -35.94 13.24 6.12
N HIS A 113 -35.01 13.63 6.99
CA HIS A 113 -33.73 14.22 6.60
C HIS A 113 -32.57 13.24 6.77
N PHE A 114 -32.85 11.93 6.88
CA PHE A 114 -31.81 10.95 7.16
C PHE A 114 -30.67 11.00 6.14
N ASP A 115 -31.01 10.96 4.85
CA ASP A 115 -30.00 10.95 3.78
C ASP A 115 -29.20 12.26 3.74
N GLU A 116 -29.86 13.39 3.98
CA GLU A 116 -29.22 14.72 4.01
C GLU A 116 -28.19 14.79 5.16
N VAL A 117 -28.62 14.47 6.39
CA VAL A 117 -27.77 14.53 7.59
C VAL A 117 -26.59 13.56 7.49
N VAL A 118 -26.83 12.33 7.01
CA VAL A 118 -25.75 11.35 6.85
C VAL A 118 -24.79 11.80 5.74
N SER A 119 -25.29 12.31 4.62
CA SER A 119 -24.45 12.80 3.52
C SER A 119 -23.59 13.98 3.92
N GLU A 120 -24.15 14.97 4.63
CA GLU A 120 -23.40 16.11 5.16
C GLU A 120 -22.28 15.67 6.10
N PHE A 121 -22.56 14.69 6.96
CA PHE A 121 -21.53 14.13 7.84
C PHE A 121 -20.41 13.44 7.06
N LEU A 122 -20.75 12.60 6.08
CA LEU A 122 -19.76 11.90 5.24
C LEU A 122 -18.90 12.89 4.45
N GLN A 123 -19.49 13.94 3.89
CA GLN A 123 -18.78 15.02 3.20
C GLN A 123 -17.84 15.77 4.15
N LYS A 124 -18.28 16.06 5.37
CA LYS A 124 -17.49 16.75 6.38
C LYS A 124 -16.28 15.92 6.86
N VAL A 125 -16.45 14.62 6.99
CA VAL A 125 -15.36 13.72 7.39
C VAL A 125 -14.36 13.51 6.25
N GLY A 126 -14.86 13.40 5.02
CA GLY A 126 -14.06 13.12 3.83
C GLY A 126 -13.83 11.63 3.61
N GLN A 127 -13.86 11.20 2.35
CA GLN A 127 -13.86 9.80 1.94
C GLN A 127 -12.68 8.99 2.52
N ASP A 128 -11.48 9.55 2.50
CA ASP A 128 -10.25 8.86 2.98
C ASP A 128 -10.26 8.55 4.47
N TYR A 129 -11.13 9.23 5.22
CA TYR A 129 -11.25 9.06 6.67
C TYR A 129 -12.42 8.17 7.08
N ILE A 130 -13.27 7.74 6.14
CA ILE A 130 -14.34 6.78 6.39
C ILE A 130 -13.77 5.36 6.35
N ILE A 131 -13.97 4.61 7.43
CA ILE A 131 -13.54 3.21 7.53
C ILE A 131 -14.68 2.28 7.14
N SER A 132 -15.90 2.55 7.61
CA SER A 132 -17.08 1.75 7.26
C SER A 132 -18.38 2.51 7.49
N VAL A 133 -19.37 2.25 6.64
CA VAL A 133 -20.77 2.63 6.84
C VAL A 133 -21.59 1.35 6.86
N THR A 134 -22.22 1.03 7.99
CA THR A 134 -23.00 -0.20 8.18
C THR A 134 -24.45 0.14 8.46
N PRO A 135 -25.42 -0.35 7.66
CA PRO A 135 -26.83 -0.19 7.97
C PRO A 135 -27.17 -0.97 9.24
N ILE A 136 -28.03 -0.39 10.08
CA ILE A 136 -28.55 -1.04 11.27
C ILE A 136 -30.08 -1.02 11.24
N THR A 137 -30.67 -2.08 11.77
CA THR A 137 -32.11 -2.16 12.04
C THR A 137 -32.27 -2.31 13.54
N TYR A 138 -33.13 -1.51 14.16
CA TYR A 138 -33.37 -1.54 15.60
C TYR A 138 -34.86 -1.39 15.90
N THR A 139 -35.24 -1.80 17.11
CA THR A 139 -36.61 -1.63 17.59
C THR A 139 -36.58 -0.78 18.86
N TYR A 140 -37.49 0.19 18.95
CA TYR A 140 -37.65 1.03 20.13
C TYR A 140 -39.14 1.12 20.49
N LYS A 141 -39.42 1.46 21.73
CA LYS A 141 -40.77 1.75 22.17
C LYS A 141 -41.07 3.21 21.90
N ASP A 142 -42.03 3.49 21.04
CA ASP A 142 -42.54 4.84 20.85
C ASP A 142 -43.27 5.28 22.12
N LEU A 143 -42.86 6.42 22.67
CA LEU A 143 -43.39 6.93 23.93
C LEU A 143 -44.81 7.49 23.77
N SER A 144 -45.20 7.89 22.56
CA SER A 144 -46.52 8.49 22.31
C SER A 144 -47.62 7.43 22.16
N SER A 145 -47.37 6.40 21.36
CA SER A 145 -48.32 5.30 21.13
C SER A 145 -48.14 4.11 22.08
N GLY A 146 -46.97 3.99 22.72
CA GLY A 146 -46.58 2.81 23.51
C GLY A 146 -46.24 1.58 22.67
N ALA A 147 -46.32 1.66 21.33
CA ALA A 147 -46.02 0.57 20.42
C ALA A 147 -44.51 0.34 20.26
N PHE A 148 -44.13 -0.89 19.94
CA PHE A 148 -42.77 -1.19 19.48
C PHE A 148 -42.68 -0.90 17.99
N VAL A 149 -41.76 -0.01 17.63
CA VAL A 149 -41.52 0.42 16.25
C VAL A 149 -40.16 -0.10 15.83
N THR A 150 -40.14 -0.84 14.72
CA THR A 150 -38.90 -1.24 14.04
C THR A 150 -38.54 -0.17 13.02
N ASP A 151 -37.29 0.28 13.08
CA ASP A 151 -36.76 1.38 12.27
C ASP A 151 -35.32 1.09 11.85
N TYR A 152 -34.75 1.97 11.03
CA TYR A 152 -33.40 1.80 10.49
C TYR A 152 -32.48 2.99 10.80
N GLY A 153 -31.19 2.75 10.61
CA GLY A 153 -30.14 3.73 10.81
C GLY A 153 -28.85 3.32 10.13
N ALA A 154 -27.79 4.08 10.38
CA ALA A 154 -26.45 3.78 9.90
C ALA A 154 -25.42 4.03 11.00
N MET A 155 -24.47 3.11 11.15
CA MET A 155 -23.29 3.27 11.99
C MET A 155 -22.09 3.57 11.11
N VAL A 156 -21.44 4.71 11.34
CA VAL A 156 -20.25 5.14 10.63
C VAL A 156 -19.05 5.06 11.54
N VAL A 157 -18.03 4.31 11.12
CA VAL A 157 -16.72 4.25 11.75
C VAL A 157 -15.76 5.07 10.90
N PHE A 158 -15.02 5.99 11.52
CA PHE A 158 -14.18 6.96 10.82
C PHE A 158 -12.99 7.39 11.67
N ARG A 159 -11.99 8.01 11.04
CA ARG A 159 -10.85 8.64 11.71
C ARG A 159 -11.08 10.14 11.82
N GLY A 160 -11.09 10.71 13.03
CA GLY A 160 -11.20 12.17 13.21
C GLY A 160 -11.11 12.62 14.65
#